data_AF-A0A316HVZ3-F1
#
_entry.id   AF-A0A316HVZ3-F1
#
_cell.length_a   1.000
_cell.length_b   1.000
_cell.length_c   1.000
_cell.angle_alpha   90.00
_cell.angle_beta   90.00
_cell.angle_gamma   90.00
#
_symmetry.space_group_name_H-M   'P 1'
#
loop_
_entity.id
_entity.type
_entity.pdbx_description
1 polymer ?
#
loop_
_entity_poly.entity_id
_entity_poly.type
_entity_poly.pdbx_seq_one_letter_code
_entity_poly.pdbx_strand_id
1 'polypeptide(L)' 'MSDELWAWIEPLLPVVPRRVDHPGRKRLDDRKVLCGILFVLYTDIP' A
#
# COMPACT_ATOMS: atom_id res chain seq x y z
N MET A 1 3.26 -6.53 9.39
CA MET A 1 2.04 -7.27 8.99
C MET A 1 2.45 -8.67 8.56
N SER A 2 1.79 -9.71 9.09
CA SER A 2 2.13 -11.11 8.74
C SER A 2 1.77 -11.42 7.28
N ASP A 3 2.38 -12.48 6.74
CA ASP A 3 2.15 -12.91 5.36
C ASP A 3 0.73 -13.45 5.16
N GLU A 4 0.20 -14.17 6.16
CA GLU A 4 -1.16 -14.70 6.11
C GLU A 4 -2.16 -13.55 6.00
N LEU A 5 -2.08 -12.56 6.88
CA LEU A 5 -2.98 -11.41 6.85
C LEU A 5 -2.88 -10.65 5.52
N TRP A 6 -1.66 -10.51 4.97
CA TRP A 6 -1.48 -9.87 3.67
C TRP A 6 -2.18 -10.65 2.54
N ALA A 7 -2.08 -11.98 2.54
CA ALA A 7 -2.75 -12.82 1.53
C ALA A 7 -4.28 -12.66 1.52
N TRP A 8 -4.88 -12.27 2.65
CA TRP A 8 -6.31 -11.94 2.74
C TRP A 8 -6.64 -10.52 2.26
N ILE A 9 -5.74 -9.56 2.50
CA ILE A 9 -5.97 -8.14 2.18
C ILE A 9 -5.67 -7.83 0.71
N GLU A 10 -4.57 -8.35 0.17
CA GLU A 10 -4.07 -8.04 -1.19
C GLU A 10 -5.15 -8.19 -2.28
N PRO A 11 -5.96 -9.27 -2.32
CA PRO A 11 -6.99 -9.42 -3.35
C PRO A 11 -8.12 -8.39 -3.29
N LEU A 12 -8.28 -7.70 -2.15
CA LEU A 12 -9.31 -6.68 -1.96
C LEU A 12 -8.85 -5.31 -2.46
N LEU A 13 -7.55 -5.13 -2.70
CA LEU A 13 -7.01 -3.86 -3.20
C LEU A 13 -7.24 -3.71 -4.71
N PRO A 14 -7.62 -2.51 -5.17
CA PRO A 14 -7.82 -2.28 -6.59
C PRO A 14 -6.48 -2.27 -7.34
N VAL A 15 -6.39 -3.04 -8.42
CA VAL A 15 -5.27 -2.96 -9.35
C VAL A 15 -5.41 -1.70 -10.19
N VAL A 16 -4.57 -0.69 -9.92
CA VAL A 16 -4.59 0.56 -10.68
C VAL A 16 -3.53 0.52 -11.78
N PRO A 17 -3.94 0.55 -13.07
CA PRO A 17 -2.99 0.56 -14.16
C PRO A 17 -2.19 1.86 -14.17
N ARG A 18 -0.90 1.74 -14.49
CA ARG A 18 -0.03 2.91 -14.65
C ARG A 18 -0.43 3.68 -15.92
N ARG A 19 -0.58 4.99 -15.79
CA ARG A 19 -0.80 5.87 -16.95
C ARG A 19 0.38 5.77 -17.93
N VAL A 20 0.08 5.74 -19.23
CA VAL A 20 1.09 5.75 -20.29
C VAL A 20 1.67 7.15 -20.45
N ASP A 21 0.80 8.16 -20.60
CA ASP A 21 1.22 9.54 -20.75
C ASP A 21 1.32 10.23 -19.39
N HIS A 22 2.44 10.93 -19.17
CA HIS A 22 2.76 11.65 -17.93
C HIS A 22 2.64 10.75 -16.68
N PRO A 23 3.44 9.67 -16.59
CA PRO A 23 3.25 8.61 -15.59
C PRO A 23 3.53 9.02 -14.14
N GLY A 24 4.08 10.21 -13.90
CA GLY A 24 4.47 10.69 -12.57
C GLY A 24 5.47 9.78 -11.86
N ARG A 25 5.55 9.90 -10.52
CA ARG A 25 6.39 9.05 -9.68
C ARG A 25 5.81 7.63 -9.64
N LYS A 26 6.67 6.62 -9.78
CA LYS A 26 6.27 5.21 -9.63
C LYS A 26 5.68 4.98 -8.23
N ARG A 27 4.52 4.32 -8.17
CA ARG A 27 3.90 3.91 -6.91
C ARG A 27 4.82 2.99 -6.12
N LEU A 28 4.77 3.12 -4.80
CA LEU A 28 5.40 2.18 -3.88
C LEU A 28 4.60 0.88 -3.84
N ASP A 29 5.23 -0.15 -3.30
CA ASP A 29 4.57 -1.42 -3.02
C ASP A 29 3.44 -1.24 -2.00
N ASP A 30 2.25 -1.77 -2.31
CA ASP A 30 1.03 -1.54 -1.52
C ASP A 30 1.18 -2.05 -0.08
N ARG A 31 1.90 -3.17 0.11
CA ARG A 31 2.16 -3.73 1.44
C ARG A 31 2.98 -2.76 2.29
N LYS A 32 4.00 -2.14 1.70
CA LYS A 32 4.84 -1.15 2.40
C LYS A 32 4.06 0.10 2.76
N VAL A 33 3.22 0.59 1.85
CA VAL A 33 2.36 1.76 2.10
C VAL A 33 1.38 1.48 3.24
N LEU A 34 0.69 0.34 3.21
CA LEU A 34 -0.24 -0.04 4.26
C LEU A 34 0.47 -0.19 5.62
N CYS A 35 1.65 -0.81 5.66
CA CYS A 35 2.43 -0.88 6.89
C CYS A 35 2.80 0.51 7.43
N GLY A 36 3.16 1.45 6.55
CA GLY A 36 3.46 2.83 6.93
C GLY A 36 2.25 3.56 7.50
N ILE A 37 1.08 3.43 6.88
CA ILE A 37 -0.18 4.00 7.38
C ILE A 37 -0.51 3.44 8.76
N LEU A 38 -0.48 2.11 8.92
CA LEU A 38 -0.76 1.46 10.19
C LEU A 38 0.24 1.86 11.27
N PHE A 39 1.52 2.04 10.91
CA PHE A 39 2.54 2.53 11.83
C PHE A 39 2.21 3.93 12.34
N VAL A 40 1.88 4.88 11.46
CA VAL A 40 1.49 6.25 11.85
C VAL A 40 0.27 6.22 12.76
N LEU A 41 -0.78 5.47 12.38
CA LEU A 41 -2.01 5.36 13.17
C LEU A 41 -1.77 4.70 14.54
N TYR A 42 -0.86 3.72 14.61
CA TYR A 42 -0.55 3.01 15.85
C TYR A 42 0.31 3.83 16.80
N THR A 43 1.22 4.64 16.25
CA THR A 43 2.20 5.40 17.03
C THR A 43 1.77 6.83 17.35
N ASP A 44 0.65 7.29 16.78
CA ASP A 44 0.12 8.65 16.93
C ASP A 44 1.18 9.73 16.64
N ILE A 45 2.03 9.46 15.64
CA ILE A 45 3.05 10.42 15.19
C ILE A 45 2.35 11.58 14.47
N PRO A 46 2.51 12.84 14.93
CA PRO A 46 1.95 14.02 14.27
C PRO A 46 2.61 14.34 12.92
#